data_AF-A0AA43BUQ4-F1
#
_entry.id   AF-A0AA43BUQ4-F1
#
_cell.length_a   1.000
_cell.length_b   1.000
_cell.length_c   1.000
_cell.angle_alpha   90.00
_cell.angle_beta   90.00
_cell.angle_gamma   90.00
#
_symmetry.space_group_name_H-M   'P 1'
#
loop_
_entity.id
_entity.type
_entity.pdbx_description
1 polymer ?
#
loop_
_entity_poly.entity_id
_entity_poly.type
_entity_poly.pdbx_seq_one_letter_code
_entity_poly.pdbx_strand_id
1 'polypeptide(L)'
;MRLGRVLAAAVVVGGLAFGVFGGEYGTLDWWQLRREMDEQRQAIVRLRAEVDSLAKWAHLLESDPATQERVARELFGYIRPGEMLYRVERAH
;
A
#
# COMPACT_ATOMS: atom_id res chain seq x y z
N MET A 1 61.96 22.86 -4.24
CA MET A 1 60.69 23.54 -4.59
C MET A 1 59.67 22.66 -5.31
N ARG A 2 60.06 21.69 -6.16
CA ARG A 2 59.10 20.84 -6.88
C ARG A 2 58.35 19.85 -5.97
N LEU A 3 59.04 19.27 -5.00
CA LEU A 3 58.46 18.27 -4.09
C LEU A 3 57.33 18.83 -3.21
N GLY A 4 57.50 20.05 -2.68
CA GLY A 4 56.47 20.70 -1.87
C GLY A 4 55.21 21.06 -2.66
N ARG A 5 55.36 21.40 -3.95
CA ARG A 5 54.21 21.64 -4.85
C ARG A 5 53.44 20.36 -5.17
N VAL A 6 54.15 19.24 -5.34
CA VAL A 6 53.53 17.92 -5.59
C VAL A 6 52.77 17.45 -4.35
N LEU A 7 53.35 17.61 -3.15
CA LEU A 7 52.67 17.30 -1.90
C LEU A 7 51.44 18.18 -1.67
N ALA A 8 51.54 19.49 -1.93
CA ALA A 8 50.40 20.40 -1.82
C ALA A 8 49.28 20.02 -2.81
N ALA A 9 49.64 19.68 -4.06
CA ALA A 9 48.67 19.21 -5.04
C ALA A 9 48.01 17.89 -4.63
N ALA A 10 48.78 16.94 -4.08
CA ALA A 10 48.25 15.66 -3.60
C ALA A 10 47.28 15.85 -2.43
N VAL A 11 47.55 16.78 -1.51
CA VAL A 11 46.65 17.11 -0.39
C VAL A 11 45.36 17.76 -0.89
N VAL A 12 45.44 18.69 -1.84
CA VAL A 12 44.26 19.34 -2.43
C VAL A 12 43.40 18.34 -3.19
N VAL A 13 44.00 17.49 -4.03
CA VAL A 13 43.29 16.45 -4.77
C VAL A 13 42.68 15.42 -3.81
N GLY A 14 43.42 15.01 -2.78
CA GLY A 14 42.92 14.12 -1.75
C GLY A 14 41.75 14.72 -0.96
N GLY A 15 41.81 16.00 -0.61
CA GLY A 15 40.73 16.72 0.07
C GLY A 15 39.48 16.89 -0.80
N LEU A 16 39.65 17.16 -2.09
CA LEU A 16 38.53 17.22 -3.06
C LEU A 16 37.90 15.84 -3.26
N ALA A 17 38.72 14.81 -3.43
CA ALA A 17 38.24 13.43 -3.49
C ALA A 17 37.51 13.05 -2.20
N PHE A 18 38.03 13.41 -1.03
CA PHE A 18 37.36 13.17 0.24
C PHE A 18 36.07 13.99 0.41
N GLY A 19 35.98 15.21 -0.12
CA GLY A 19 34.72 15.98 -0.11
C GLY A 19 33.66 15.37 -1.03
N VAL A 20 34.07 14.80 -2.17
CA VAL A 20 33.17 14.16 -3.15
C VAL A 20 32.79 12.74 -2.74
N PHE A 21 33.71 11.97 -2.17
CA PHE A 21 33.51 10.56 -1.80
C PHE A 21 33.22 10.35 -0.30
N GLY A 22 33.80 11.16 0.58
CA GLY A 22 33.58 11.15 2.04
C GLY A 22 32.46 12.08 2.51
N GLY A 23 31.85 12.85 1.59
CA GLY A 23 30.51 13.42 1.77
C GLY A 23 29.46 12.31 1.64
N GLU A 24 29.49 11.36 2.57
CA GLU A 24 28.78 10.07 2.60
C GLU A 24 27.25 10.16 2.56
N TYR A 25 26.65 11.33 2.27
CA TYR A 25 25.19 11.54 2.26
C TYR A 25 24.74 12.61 1.24
N GLY A 26 25.39 12.71 0.08
CA GLY A 26 25.31 13.93 -0.74
C GLY A 26 24.13 14.10 -1.71
N THR A 27 23.83 13.12 -2.57
CA THR A 27 22.89 13.37 -3.70
C THR A 27 22.17 12.14 -4.24
N LEU A 28 22.88 11.02 -4.42
CA LEU A 28 22.31 9.79 -4.97
C LEU A 28 21.38 9.09 -3.97
N ASP A 29 21.81 8.96 -2.70
CA ASP A 29 20.97 8.42 -1.63
C ASP A 29 19.74 9.29 -1.37
N TRP A 30 19.87 10.61 -1.47
CA TRP A 30 18.71 11.49 -1.35
C TRP A 30 17.70 11.26 -2.47
N TRP A 31 18.17 11.02 -3.70
CA TRP A 31 17.31 10.67 -4.84
C TRP A 31 16.65 9.30 -4.68
N GLN A 32 17.40 8.32 -4.18
CA GLN A 32 16.91 6.96 -3.96
C GLN A 32 15.87 6.93 -2.83
N LEU A 33 16.16 7.63 -1.73
CA LEU A 33 15.23 7.82 -0.61
C LEU A 33 13.98 8.59 -1.04
N ARG A 34 14.12 9.61 -1.90
CA ARG A 34 12.97 10.34 -2.47
C ARG A 34 12.08 9.41 -3.30
N ARG A 35 12.69 8.55 -4.12
CA ARG A 35 11.96 7.56 -4.93
C ARG A 35 11.22 6.55 -4.07
N GLU A 36 11.88 5.99 -3.05
CA GLU A 36 11.23 5.06 -2.12
C GLU A 36 10.06 5.72 -1.39
N MET A 37 10.21 6.97 -0.95
CA MET A 37 9.11 7.72 -0.34
C MET A 37 7.94 7.96 -1.30
N ASP A 38 8.21 8.28 -2.57
CA ASP A 38 7.16 8.49 -3.57
C ASP A 38 6.43 7.19 -3.93
N GLU A 39 7.15 6.07 -4.04
CA GLU A 39 6.58 4.75 -4.26
C GLU A 39 5.67 4.32 -3.10
N GLN A 40 6.13 4.49 -1.86
CA GLN A 40 5.33 4.19 -0.66
C GLN A 40 4.08 5.07 -0.58
N ARG A 41 4.18 6.36 -0.91
CA ARG A 41 3.02 7.26 -0.95
C ARG A 41 2.00 6.83 -2.00
N GLN A 42 2.45 6.42 -3.19
CA GLN A 42 1.56 5.91 -4.23
C GLN A 42 0.86 4.62 -3.79
N ALA A 43 1.55 3.73 -3.09
CA ALA A 43 0.94 2.53 -2.53
C ALA A 43 -0.18 2.87 -1.53
N ILE A 44 0.05 3.81 -0.61
CA ILE A 44 -0.97 4.26 0.35
C ILE A 44 -2.20 4.82 -0.37
N VAL A 45 -2.01 5.64 -1.40
CA VAL A 45 -3.12 6.22 -2.17
C VAL A 45 -3.94 5.13 -2.85
N ARG A 46 -3.29 4.12 -3.47
CA ARG A 46 -3.97 3.00 -4.13
C ARG A 46 -4.76 2.16 -3.13
N LEU A 47 -4.13 1.77 -2.02
CA LEU A 47 -4.79 0.97 -0.98
C LEU A 47 -5.98 1.71 -0.37
N ARG A 48 -5.87 3.03 -0.17
CA ARG A 48 -6.96 3.81 0.38
C ARG A 48 -8.15 3.89 -0.58
N ALA A 49 -7.89 4.06 -1.87
CA ALA A 49 -8.94 4.01 -2.89
C ALA A 49 -9.64 2.64 -2.94
N GLU A 50 -8.89 1.55 -2.75
CA GLU A 50 -9.45 0.19 -2.70
C GLU A 50 -10.34 -0.01 -1.47
N VAL A 51 -9.86 0.39 -0.28
CA VAL A 51 -10.65 0.35 0.96
C VAL A 51 -11.93 1.20 0.84
N ASP A 52 -11.84 2.41 0.31
CA ASP A 52 -13.01 3.29 0.13
C ASP A 52 -14.01 2.67 -0.86
N SER A 53 -13.53 2.00 -1.91
CA SER A 53 -14.39 1.30 -2.88
C SER A 53 -15.11 0.11 -2.23
N LEU A 54 -14.39 -0.69 -1.44
CA LEU A 54 -14.94 -1.85 -0.73
C LEU A 54 -15.94 -1.42 0.34
N ALA A 55 -15.63 -0.35 1.08
CA ALA A 55 -16.53 0.22 2.07
C ALA A 55 -17.84 0.72 1.43
N LYS A 56 -17.76 1.35 0.25
CA LYS A 56 -18.93 1.76 -0.51
C LYS A 56 -19.77 0.57 -0.97
N TRP A 57 -19.14 -0.50 -1.44
CA TRP A 57 -19.84 -1.74 -1.80
C TRP A 57 -20.50 -2.42 -0.61
N ALA A 58 -19.79 -2.49 0.52
CA ALA A 58 -20.35 -3.02 1.76
C ALA A 58 -21.56 -2.19 2.21
N HIS A 59 -21.46 -0.86 2.17
CA HIS A 59 -22.55 0.03 2.55
C HIS A 59 -23.76 -0.10 1.61
N LEU A 60 -23.55 -0.27 0.30
CA LEU A 60 -24.63 -0.53 -0.66
C LEU A 60 -25.33 -1.87 -0.38
N LEU A 61 -24.57 -2.91 -0.06
CA LEU A 61 -25.09 -4.22 0.33
C LEU A 61 -25.79 -4.18 1.70
N GLU A 62 -25.40 -3.25 2.56
CA GLU A 62 -26.00 -3.02 3.87
C GLU A 62 -27.30 -2.21 3.80
N SER A 63 -27.41 -1.32 2.81
CA SER A 63 -28.51 -0.38 2.67
C SER A 63 -29.79 -0.96 2.06
N ASP A 64 -29.78 -2.20 1.53
CA ASP A 64 -30.96 -2.86 0.98
C ASP A 64 -31.32 -4.14 1.77
N PRO A 65 -32.19 -4.01 2.79
CA PRO A 65 -32.67 -5.14 3.60
C PRO A 65 -33.32 -6.26 2.77
N ALA A 66 -33.92 -5.94 1.61
CA ALA A 66 -34.55 -6.93 0.76
C ALA A 66 -33.53 -7.82 0.04
N THR A 67 -32.39 -7.25 -0.35
CA THR A 67 -31.29 -8.01 -0.96
C THR A 67 -30.58 -8.90 0.08
N GLN A 68 -30.38 -8.40 1.30
CA GLN A 68 -29.84 -9.22 2.39
C GLN A 68 -30.72 -10.42 2.72
N GLU A 69 -32.03 -10.19 2.81
CA GLU A 69 -33.00 -11.26 3.09
C GLU A 69 -32.99 -12.33 1.99
N ARG A 70 -32.91 -11.92 0.72
CA ARG A 70 -32.82 -12.86 -0.40
C ARG A 70 -31.58 -13.74 -0.33
N VAL A 71 -30.41 -13.13 -0.09
CA VAL A 71 -29.14 -13.88 0.04
C VAL A 71 -29.14 -14.80 1.27
N ALA A 72 -29.70 -14.33 2.39
CA ALA A 72 -29.87 -15.13 3.60
C ALA A 72 -30.77 -16.36 3.37
N ARG A 73 -31.85 -16.21 2.61
CA ARG A 73 -32.77 -17.31 2.25
C ARG A 73 -32.14 -18.27 1.22
N GLU A 74 -31.46 -17.75 0.20
CA GLU A 74 -30.89 -18.56 -0.89
C GLU A 74 -29.64 -19.34 -0.48
N LEU A 75 -28.69 -18.69 0.21
CA LEU A 75 -27.40 -19.32 0.54
C LEU A 75 -27.41 -20.05 1.87
N PHE A 76 -28.13 -19.52 2.86
CA PHE A 76 -28.07 -20.02 4.24
C PHE A 76 -29.39 -20.64 4.71
N GLY A 77 -30.46 -20.55 3.91
CA GLY A 77 -31.78 -21.06 4.27
C GLY A 77 -32.37 -20.40 5.51
N TYR A 78 -31.92 -19.19 5.86
CA TYR A 78 -32.39 -18.49 7.05
C TYR A 78 -33.87 -18.12 6.92
N ILE A 79 -34.61 -18.29 8.02
CA ILE A 79 -36.03 -17.93 8.16
C ILE A 79 -36.19 -16.88 9.26
N ARG A 80 -37.16 -15.97 9.10
CA ARG A 80 -37.43 -14.98 10.16
C ARG A 80 -38.11 -15.63 11.37
N PRO A 81 -37.94 -15.07 12.59
CA PRO A 81 -38.71 -15.51 13.75
C PRO A 81 -40.22 -15.45 13.46
N GLY A 82 -40.90 -16.60 13.49
CA GLY A 82 -42.34 -16.71 13.21
C GLY A 82 -42.70 -17.24 11.81
N GLU A 83 -41.75 -17.47 10.91
CA GLU A 83 -41.99 -18.19 9.65
C GLU A 83 -41.82 -19.71 9.82
N MET A 84 -42.68 -20.50 9.16
CA MET A 84 -42.62 -21.97 9.15
C MET A 84 -42.11 -22.45 7.79
N LEU A 85 -40.95 -23.10 7.76
CA LEU A 85 -40.39 -23.70 6.54
C LEU A 85 -40.96 -25.10 6.31
N TYR A 86 -41.68 -25.28 5.21
CA TYR A 86 -42.14 -26.60 4.76
C TYR A 86 -41.17 -27.16 3.72
N ARG A 87 -40.41 -28.20 4.08
CA ARG A 87 -39.62 -28.98 3.13
C ARG A 87 -40.39 -30.24 2.77
N VAL A 88 -40.83 -30.33 1.53
CA VAL A 88 -41.54 -31.51 1.01
C VAL A 88 -40.52 -32.39 0.31
N GLU A 89 -40.07 -33.46 0.98
CA GLU A 89 -39.24 -34.49 0.36
C GLU A 89 -40.16 -35.56 -0.25
N ARG A 90 -39.90 -35.91 -1.52
CA ARG A 90 -40.61 -36.99 -2.20
C ARG A 90 -39.99 -38.31 -1.73
N ALA A 91 -40.70 -39.03 -0.85
CA ALA A 91 -40.36 -40.40 -0.53
C ALA A 91 -40.49 -41.26 -1.80
N HIS A 92 -39.37 -41.81 -2.25
CA HIS A 92 -39.33 -42.85 -3.27
C HIS A 92 -39.43 -44.22 -2.61
#